data_AF-A0A2I0TKU5-F1
#
_entry.id   AF-A0A2I0TKU5-F1
#
_cell.length_a   1.000
_cell.length_b   1.000
_cell.length_c   1.000
_cell.angle_alpha   90.00
_cell.angle_beta   90.00
_cell.angle_gamma   90.00
#
_symmetry.space_group_name_H-M   'P 1'
#
loop_
_entity.id
_entity.type
_entity.pdbx_description
1 polymer ?
#
loop_
_entity_poly.entity_id
_entity_poly.type
_entity_poly.pdbx_seq_one_letter_code
_entity_poly.pdbx_strand_id
1 'polypeptide(L)'
;MPDGVYINWKMREAIYCVPVPGRSITQKDSKRASCCYADFTEQLAHSPVIKVNNSYWNRCGQLSKSCEDFTKKIECFYRCSPHAAHWIHPNYTAAIQSVPLCQSFCDDW
;
A
#
# COMPACT_ATOMS: atom_id res chain seq x y z
N MET A 1 -0.32 -23.30 -19.26
CA MET A 1 -1.36 -22.86 -18.32
C MET A 1 -1.56 -23.97 -17.31
N PRO A 2 -1.31 -23.70 -16.01
CA PRO A 2 -2.22 -24.25 -15.01
C PRO A 2 -2.62 -23.22 -13.95
N ASP A 3 -3.93 -23.12 -13.75
CA ASP A 3 -4.65 -23.06 -12.48
C ASP A 3 -4.29 -21.93 -11.50
N GLY A 4 -4.91 -20.79 -11.77
CA GLY A 4 -4.98 -19.64 -10.86
C GLY A 4 -5.61 -20.02 -9.52
N VAL A 5 -4.78 -20.04 -8.49
CA VAL A 5 -5.22 -19.98 -7.10
C VAL A 5 -5.81 -18.59 -6.89
N TYR A 6 -7.12 -18.46 -7.07
CA TYR A 6 -7.89 -17.29 -6.66
C TYR A 6 -7.91 -17.26 -5.13
N ILE A 7 -6.85 -16.70 -4.55
CA ILE A 7 -6.88 -16.36 -3.13
C ILE A 7 -7.84 -15.19 -3.02
N ASN A 8 -9.00 -15.45 -2.40
CA ASN A 8 -10.04 -14.48 -2.10
C ASN A 8 -9.53 -13.51 -1.02
N TRP A 9 -8.52 -12.72 -1.36
CA TRP A 9 -8.05 -11.62 -0.53
C TRP A 9 -9.06 -10.50 -0.70
N LYS A 10 -10.05 -10.50 0.19
CA LYS A 10 -10.76 -9.28 0.53
C LYS A 10 -9.66 -8.25 0.85
N MET A 11 -9.43 -7.32 -0.06
CA MET A 11 -8.57 -6.14 0.09
C MET A 11 -9.06 -5.20 1.23
N ARG A 12 -9.83 -5.72 2.19
CA ARG A 12 -10.33 -5.04 3.37
C ARG A 12 -9.32 -5.00 4.51
N GLU A 13 -8.36 -5.92 4.58
CA GLU A 13 -7.45 -5.97 5.74
C GLU A 13 -6.09 -5.29 5.53
N ALA A 14 -5.63 -5.18 4.27
CA ALA A 14 -4.34 -4.59 3.92
C ALA A 14 -4.34 -3.06 3.73
N ILE A 15 -5.50 -2.41 3.81
CA ILE A 15 -5.70 -1.02 3.37
C ILE A 15 -6.21 -0.13 4.52
N TYR A 16 -5.71 -0.34 5.73
CA TYR A 16 -5.80 0.71 6.75
C TYR A 16 -4.45 1.39 6.86
N CYS A 17 -4.12 2.14 5.83
CA CYS A 17 -3.12 3.20 5.90
C CYS A 17 -3.67 4.41 6.65
N VAL A 18 -4.34 4.14 7.77
CA VAL A 18 -4.82 5.18 8.66
C VAL A 18 -3.67 5.41 9.64
N PRO A 19 -3.18 6.64 9.82
CA PRO A 19 -2.27 6.96 10.90
C PRO A 19 -2.91 6.45 12.19
N VAL A 20 -2.29 5.50 12.88
CA VAL A 20 -2.76 5.09 14.21
C VAL A 20 -2.23 6.17 15.15
N PRO A 21 -3.06 7.10 15.67
CA PRO A 21 -2.54 8.17 16.50
C PRO A 21 -2.01 7.58 17.80
N GLY A 22 -0.74 7.86 18.13
CA GLY A 22 -0.17 7.55 19.44
C GLY A 22 0.28 6.10 19.68
N ARG A 23 0.47 5.26 18.65
CA ARG A 23 1.02 3.91 18.85
C ARG A 23 2.47 3.82 18.37
N SER A 24 3.41 3.91 19.31
CA SER A 24 4.78 3.45 19.09
C SER A 24 4.72 1.95 18.78
N ILE A 25 5.25 1.56 17.63
CA ILE A 25 5.41 0.16 17.22
C ILE A 25 6.45 -0.50 18.15
N THR A 26 6.02 -0.82 19.37
CA THR A 26 6.71 -1.79 20.21
C THR A 26 6.30 -3.17 19.72
N GLN A 27 7.29 -4.03 19.47
CA GLN A 27 7.14 -5.35 18.88
C GLN A 27 6.28 -6.30 19.75
N LYS A 28 4.95 -6.12 19.84
CA LYS A 28 4.06 -7.11 20.48
C LYS A 28 2.54 -6.97 20.27
N ASP A 29 2.03 -6.59 19.10
CA ASP A 29 0.59 -6.64 18.80
C ASP A 29 0.30 -7.60 17.62
N SER A 30 0.06 -8.89 17.89
CA SER A 30 -0.28 -9.95 16.90
C SER A 30 -1.66 -9.82 16.22
N LYS A 31 -2.14 -8.60 15.93
CA LYS A 31 -3.37 -8.40 15.14
C LYS A 31 -3.25 -7.45 13.96
N ARG A 32 -2.18 -6.65 13.83
CA ARG A 32 -1.87 -5.86 12.62
C ARG A 32 -0.36 -5.68 12.50
N ALA A 33 0.30 -6.62 11.84
CA ALA A 33 1.70 -6.48 11.46
C ALA A 33 1.81 -5.42 10.34
N SER A 34 2.69 -4.43 10.52
CA SER A 34 3.01 -3.40 9.53
C SER A 34 4.52 -3.36 9.31
N CYS A 35 4.95 -3.20 8.06
CA CYS A 35 6.35 -3.03 7.67
C CYS A 35 6.81 -1.57 7.58
N CYS A 36 5.92 -0.60 7.80
CA CYS A 36 6.22 0.83 7.70
C CYS A 36 6.17 1.55 9.06
N TYR A 37 6.90 2.67 9.15
CA TYR A 37 6.90 3.57 10.31
C TYR A 37 5.79 4.62 10.22
N ALA A 38 5.41 5.20 11.37
CA ALA A 38 4.35 6.19 11.46
C ALA A 38 4.62 7.45 10.60
N ASP A 39 5.88 7.91 10.55
CA ASP A 39 6.32 9.08 9.79
C ASP A 39 6.02 8.95 8.28
N PHE A 40 6.02 7.71 7.76
CA PHE A 40 5.63 7.46 6.38
C PHE A 40 4.13 7.69 6.17
N THR A 41 3.31 7.17 7.09
CA THR A 41 1.85 7.28 7.00
C THR A 41 1.34 8.71 7.20
N GLU A 42 2.08 9.56 7.91
CA GLU A 42 1.78 10.98 8.07
C GLU A 42 1.82 11.73 6.72
N GLN A 43 2.73 11.37 5.82
CA GLN A 43 2.82 11.97 4.47
C GLN A 43 1.58 11.70 3.62
N LEU A 44 0.83 10.62 3.92
CA LEU A 44 -0.38 10.22 3.19
C LEU A 44 -1.67 10.66 3.91
N ALA A 45 -1.56 11.17 5.15
CA ALA A 45 -2.71 11.53 5.99
C ALA A 45 -3.49 12.73 5.45
N HIS A 46 -2.79 13.69 4.85
CA HIS A 46 -3.39 14.89 4.31
C HIS A 46 -3.71 14.72 2.82
N SER A 47 -4.83 15.31 2.40
CA SER A 47 -5.20 15.44 0.99
C SER A 47 -5.26 16.93 0.68
N PRO A 48 -4.68 17.40 -0.42
CA PRO A 48 -4.07 16.61 -1.50
C PRO A 48 -2.64 16.13 -1.21
N VAL A 49 -2.31 14.93 -1.68
CA VAL A 49 -0.93 14.43 -1.63
C VAL A 49 -0.15 14.98 -2.81
N ILE A 50 0.73 15.93 -2.51
CA ILE A 50 1.60 16.56 -3.51
C ILE A 50 2.88 15.74 -3.70
N LYS A 51 3.44 15.26 -2.60
CA LYS A 51 4.76 14.61 -2.57
C LYS A 51 4.78 13.51 -1.50
N VAL A 52 5.33 12.37 -1.87
CA VAL A 52 5.62 11.24 -0.97
C VAL A 52 7.10 10.91 -1.11
N ASN A 53 7.86 11.01 -0.02
CA ASN A 53 9.31 10.98 -0.02
C ASN A 53 9.89 11.94 -1.07
N ASN A 54 10.52 11.45 -2.14
CA ASN A 54 11.10 12.27 -3.21
C ASN A 54 10.25 12.28 -4.50
N SER A 55 9.06 11.68 -4.48
CA SER A 55 8.20 11.53 -5.65
C SER A 55 7.03 12.50 -5.60
N TYR A 56 6.85 13.29 -6.65
CA TYR A 56 5.72 14.21 -6.79
C TYR A 56 4.55 13.52 -7.50
N TRP A 57 3.37 13.59 -6.91
CA TRP A 57 2.14 13.00 -7.45
C TRP A 57 1.37 13.97 -8.34
N ASN A 58 1.70 15.26 -8.29
CA ASN A 58 1.02 16.32 -9.02
C ASN A 58 1.76 16.78 -10.30
N ARG A 59 2.62 15.94 -10.88
CA ARG A 59 3.43 16.29 -12.07
C ARG A 59 2.60 16.68 -13.29
N CYS A 60 1.40 16.10 -13.42
CA CYS A 60 0.47 16.39 -14.52
C CYS A 60 -0.76 17.20 -14.05
N GLY A 61 -0.67 17.84 -12.88
CA GLY A 61 -1.80 18.48 -12.21
C GLY A 61 -2.28 17.69 -10.99
N GLN A 62 -3.30 18.22 -10.31
CA GLN A 62 -3.83 17.60 -9.11
C GLN A 62 -4.62 16.32 -9.44
N LEU A 63 -4.34 15.23 -8.73
CA LEU A 63 -5.15 14.02 -8.82
C LEU A 63 -6.57 14.28 -8.29
N SER A 64 -7.56 13.63 -8.90
CA SER A 64 -8.91 13.58 -8.34
C SER A 64 -8.89 12.80 -7.02
N LYS A 65 -9.87 13.04 -6.14
CA LYS A 65 -9.91 12.37 -4.83
C LYS A 65 -9.91 10.83 -4.95
N SER A 66 -10.67 10.29 -5.91
CA SER A 66 -10.70 8.84 -6.17
C SER A 66 -9.35 8.30 -6.62
N CYS A 67 -8.71 8.96 -7.58
CA CYS A 67 -7.40 8.55 -8.10
C CYS A 67 -6.31 8.61 -7.02
N GLU A 68 -6.31 9.68 -6.21
CA GLU A 68 -5.42 9.80 -5.06
C GLU A 68 -5.65 8.67 -4.05
N ASP A 69 -6.91 8.34 -3.75
CA ASP A 69 -7.24 7.29 -2.81
C ASP A 69 -6.69 5.94 -3.28
N PHE A 70 -6.89 5.53 -4.54
CA PHE A 70 -6.30 4.29 -5.05
C PHE A 70 -4.77 4.29 -5.05
N THR A 71 -4.15 5.40 -5.44
CA THR A 71 -2.69 5.55 -5.42
C THR A 71 -2.15 5.39 -3.99
N LYS A 72 -2.84 5.97 -2.99
CA LYS A 72 -2.54 5.75 -1.56
C LYS A 72 -2.64 4.27 -1.19
N LYS A 73 -3.69 3.55 -1.62
CA LYS A 73 -3.86 2.12 -1.30
C LYS A 73 -2.66 1.29 -1.76
N ILE A 74 -2.16 1.54 -2.98
CA ILE A 74 -1.02 0.81 -3.53
C ILE A 74 0.29 1.16 -2.82
N GLU A 75 0.56 2.45 -2.59
CA GLU A 75 1.76 2.85 -1.87
C GLU A 75 1.79 2.22 -0.46
N CYS A 76 0.64 2.18 0.20
CA CYS A 76 0.47 1.56 1.50
C CYS A 76 0.65 0.04 1.47
N PHE A 77 0.12 -0.64 0.45
CA PHE A 77 0.37 -2.06 0.28
C PHE A 77 1.88 -2.33 0.14
N TYR A 78 2.56 -1.58 -0.73
CA TYR A 78 3.99 -1.76 -0.97
C TYR A 78 4.85 -1.48 0.27
N ARG A 79 4.54 -0.43 1.03
CA ARG A 79 5.35 0.01 2.18
C ARG A 79 5.01 -0.70 3.48
N CYS A 80 3.73 -0.96 3.73
CA CYS A 80 3.23 -1.35 5.04
C CYS A 80 2.78 -2.80 5.11
N SER A 81 2.40 -3.43 3.98
CA SER A 81 1.89 -4.80 4.03
C SER A 81 3.03 -5.81 4.28
N PRO A 82 2.96 -6.62 5.35
CA PRO A 82 3.93 -7.70 5.56
C PRO A 82 3.82 -8.77 4.47
N HIS A 83 2.66 -8.87 3.83
CA HIS A 83 2.43 -9.82 2.75
C HIS A 83 3.11 -9.42 1.45
N ALA A 84 3.45 -8.13 1.25
CA ALA A 84 4.15 -7.69 0.04
C ALA A 84 5.48 -8.46 -0.17
N ALA A 85 6.13 -8.86 0.93
CA ALA A 85 7.36 -9.64 0.89
C ALA A 85 7.23 -11.00 0.19
N HIS A 86 6.04 -11.59 0.12
CA HIS A 86 5.80 -12.85 -0.60
C HIS A 86 6.06 -12.74 -2.11
N TRP A 87 6.06 -11.52 -2.65
CA TRP A 87 6.23 -11.24 -4.07
C TRP A 87 7.54 -10.51 -4.38
N ILE A 88 8.53 -10.55 -3.48
CA ILE A 88 9.83 -9.89 -3.71
C ILE A 88 10.50 -10.41 -5.00
N HIS A 89 11.09 -9.47 -5.74
CA HIS A 89 11.89 -9.77 -6.92
C HIS A 89 13.23 -10.43 -6.51
N PRO A 90 13.63 -11.55 -7.13
CA PRO A 90 14.77 -12.36 -6.69
C PRO A 90 16.11 -11.61 -6.76
N ASN A 91 16.28 -10.72 -7.75
CA ASN A 91 17.54 -9.99 -7.95
C ASN A 91 17.49 -8.54 -7.43
N TYR A 92 16.34 -8.09 -6.93
CA TYR A 92 16.18 -6.70 -6.46
C TYR A 92 15.19 -6.66 -5.31
N THR A 93 15.71 -6.80 -4.09
CA THR A 93 14.94 -7.03 -2.85
C THR A 93 14.00 -5.88 -2.48
N ALA A 94 14.20 -4.70 -3.06
CA ALA A 94 13.30 -3.56 -2.88
C ALA A 94 12.10 -3.58 -3.85
N ALA A 95 12.08 -4.40 -4.91
CA ALA A 95 10.91 -4.54 -5.77
C ALA A 95 10.07 -5.76 -5.42
N ILE A 96 8.80 -5.66 -5.76
CA ILE A 96 7.85 -6.75 -5.81
C ILE A 96 7.47 -7.01 -7.27
N GLN A 97 7.16 -8.25 -7.61
CA GLN A 97 6.79 -8.67 -8.96
C GLN A 97 5.58 -9.62 -8.92
N SER A 98 4.73 -9.55 -9.95
CA SER A 98 3.61 -10.47 -10.14
C SER A 98 2.64 -10.56 -8.95
N VAL A 99 2.35 -9.42 -8.30
CA VAL A 99 1.34 -9.35 -7.24
C VAL A 99 -0.05 -9.52 -7.87
N PRO A 100 -0.85 -10.52 -7.47
CA PRO A 100 -2.18 -10.74 -8.01
C PRO A 100 -3.15 -9.71 -7.41
N LEU A 101 -3.40 -8.63 -8.14
CA LEU A 101 -4.46 -7.68 -7.81
C LEU A 101 -5.81 -8.22 -8.30
N CYS A 102 -6.86 -8.01 -7.52
CA CYS A 102 -8.21 -8.35 -7.94
C CYS A 102 -8.60 -7.54 -9.18
N GLN A 103 -9.20 -8.18 -10.19
CA GLN A 103 -9.59 -7.49 -11.41
C GLN A 103 -10.49 -6.29 -11.16
N SER A 104 -11.52 -6.45 -10.30
CA SER A 104 -12.43 -5.35 -9.94
C SER A 104 -11.71 -4.15 -9.31
N PHE A 105 -10.61 -4.37 -8.60
CA PHE A 105 -9.82 -3.27 -8.04
C PHE A 105 -9.09 -2.50 -9.13
N CYS A 106 -8.56 -3.18 -10.14
CA CYS A 106 -7.93 -2.55 -11.28
C CYS A 106 -8.95 -1.84 -12.19
N ASP A 107 -10.17 -2.36 -12.30
CA ASP A 107 -11.24 -1.74 -13.08
C ASP A 107 -11.81 -0.49 -12.37
N ASP A 108 -11.85 -0.49 -11.04
CA ASP A 108 -12.31 0.67 -10.24
C ASP A 108 -11.25 1.78 -10.09
N TRP A 109 -9.96 1.43 -10.25
CA TRP A 109 -8.83 2.36 -10.14
C TRP A 109 -8.64 3.15 -11.43
#